data_AF-A0A8C6RYV7-F1
#
_entry.id   AF-A0A8C6RYV7-F1
#
_cell.length_a   1.000
_cell.length_b   1.000
_cell.length_c   1.000
_cell.angle_alpha   90.00
_cell.angle_beta   90.00
_cell.angle_gamma   90.00
#
_symmetry.space_group_name_H-M   'P 1'
#
loop_
_entity.id
_entity.type
_entity.pdbx_description
1 polymer ?
#
loop_
_entity_poly.entity_id
_entity_poly.type
_entity_poly.pdbx_seq_one_letter_code
_entity_poly.pdbx_strand_id
1 'polypeptide(L)'
;MKHVCCDCKKDFCSVCSVLQENLRRCSTCHLLQETAFQRPQLMRLKVKDLRQYLLLRNIPTDTCREKEDLVDLVLCHHGLGSEDDLDSSSLNSSRSQTSSFFTQS
;
A
#
# COMPACT_ATOMS: atom_id res chain seq x y z
N MET A 1 -16.62 20.26 -12.07
CA MET A 1 -15.47 19.47 -12.58
C MET A 1 -14.97 18.57 -11.47
N LYS A 2 -14.94 17.25 -11.68
CA LYS A 2 -14.33 16.30 -10.76
C LYS A 2 -12.99 15.85 -11.37
N HIS A 3 -11.96 15.73 -10.56
CA HIS A 3 -10.64 15.30 -10.96
C HIS A 3 -10.30 13.98 -10.28
N VAL A 4 -9.77 13.04 -11.06
CA VAL A 4 -9.37 11.72 -10.56
C VAL A 4 -7.95 11.81 -10.01
N CYS A 5 -7.76 11.31 -8.79
CA CYS A 5 -6.43 11.19 -8.19
C CYS A 5 -5.67 10.00 -8.81
N CYS A 6 -4.45 10.21 -9.29
CA CYS A 6 -3.61 9.14 -9.85
C CYS A 6 -3.26 8.05 -8.82
N ASP A 7 -3.17 8.40 -7.53
CA ASP A 7 -2.75 7.45 -6.48
C ASP A 7 -3.90 6.62 -5.90
N CYS A 8 -5.02 7.26 -5.56
CA CYS A 8 -6.16 6.57 -4.91
C CYS A 8 -7.34 6.32 -5.85
N LYS A 9 -7.24 6.72 -7.13
CA LYS A 9 -8.25 6.52 -8.18
C LYS A 9 -9.66 7.04 -7.84
N LYS A 10 -9.80 7.92 -6.83
CA LYS A 10 -11.06 8.56 -6.42
C LYS A 10 -11.23 9.95 -7.02
N ASP A 11 -12.48 10.40 -7.08
CA ASP A 11 -12.87 11.73 -7.57
C ASP A 11 -12.78 12.81 -6.47
N PHE A 12 -12.20 13.95 -6.84
CA PHE A 12 -12.07 15.13 -5.97
C PHE A 12 -12.45 16.40 -6.72
N CYS A 13 -12.87 17.46 -6.01
CA CYS A 13 -13.07 18.77 -6.62
C CYS A 13 -11.72 19.45 -6.92
N SER A 14 -11.73 20.58 -7.62
CA SER A 14 -10.55 21.37 -7.93
C SER A 14 -9.80 21.87 -6.68
N VAL A 15 -10.51 22.10 -5.57
CA VAL A 15 -9.94 22.54 -4.30
C VAL A 15 -9.26 21.39 -3.54
N CYS A 16 -9.85 20.19 -3.59
CA CYS A 16 -9.32 19.00 -2.91
C CYS A 16 -8.28 18.25 -3.75
N SER A 17 -7.89 18.77 -4.92
CA SER A 17 -6.92 18.16 -5.81
C SER A 17 -5.85 19.14 -6.26
N VAL A 18 -4.59 18.70 -6.16
CA VAL A 18 -3.39 19.42 -6.55
C VAL A 18 -2.91 18.86 -7.89
N LEU A 19 -2.58 19.75 -8.83
CA LEU A 19 -1.97 19.38 -10.11
C LEU A 19 -0.47 19.66 -10.02
N GLN A 20 0.36 18.62 -10.15
CA GLN A 20 1.82 18.72 -10.12
C GLN A 20 2.39 17.89 -11.27
N GLU A 21 3.20 18.51 -12.13
CA GLU A 21 3.85 17.85 -13.28
C GLU A 21 2.88 17.06 -14.19
N ASN A 22 1.69 17.63 -14.44
CA ASN A 22 0.58 17.00 -15.17
C ASN A 22 -0.11 15.81 -14.47
N LEU A 23 0.31 15.42 -13.27
CA LEU A 23 -0.35 14.41 -12.47
C LEU A 23 -1.29 15.07 -11.46
N ARG A 24 -2.55 14.61 -11.42
CA ARG A 24 -3.52 15.11 -10.45
C ARG A 24 -3.55 14.20 -9.23
N ARG A 25 -3.34 14.77 -8.05
CA ARG A 25 -3.45 14.07 -6.77
C ARG A 25 -4.42 14.75 -5.85
N CYS A 26 -5.06 14.01 -4.96
CA CYS A 26 -5.79 14.65 -3.88
C CYS A 26 -4.82 15.25 -2.85
N SER A 27 -5.29 16.25 -2.09
CA SER A 27 -4.47 16.90 -1.07
C SER A 27 -3.88 15.91 -0.06
N THR A 28 -4.59 14.83 0.27
CA THR A 28 -4.10 13.78 1.19
C THR A 28 -2.97 12.96 0.57
N CYS A 29 -3.10 12.49 -0.67
CA CYS A 29 -2.02 11.73 -1.33
C CYS A 29 -0.79 12.60 -1.58
N HIS A 30 -1.00 13.87 -1.96
CA HIS A 30 0.09 14.85 -2.10
C HIS A 30 0.84 15.05 -0.77
N LEU A 31 0.12 15.26 0.33
CA LEU A 31 0.71 15.44 1.66
C LEU A 31 1.58 14.25 2.07
N LEU A 32 1.12 13.01 1.82
CA LEU A 32 1.93 11.84 2.12
C LEU A 32 3.16 11.74 1.22
N GLN A 33 3.05 12.15 -0.04
CA GLN A 33 4.19 12.13 -0.95
C GLN A 33 5.28 13.14 -0.56
N GLU A 34 4.91 14.30 -0.01
CA GLU A 34 5.86 15.26 0.55
C GLU A 34 6.69 14.67 1.71
N THR A 35 6.17 13.64 2.39
CA THR A 35 6.92 12.92 3.43
C THR A 35 7.96 11.94 2.88
N ALA A 36 8.05 11.81 1.55
CA ALA A 36 8.89 10.83 0.86
C ALA A 36 8.70 9.39 1.37
N PHE A 37 7.53 9.10 1.95
CA PHE A 37 7.22 7.84 2.65
C PHE A 37 8.30 7.42 3.66
N GLN A 38 8.96 8.37 4.33
CA GLN A 38 9.91 8.04 5.37
C GLN A 38 9.18 7.81 6.69
N ARG A 39 9.48 6.70 7.38
CA ARG A 39 8.93 6.39 8.72
C ARG A 39 8.95 7.58 9.70
N PRO A 40 10.08 8.28 9.92
CA PRO A 40 10.10 9.44 10.82
C PRO A 40 9.24 10.61 10.33
N GLN A 41 9.06 10.77 9.02
CA GLN A 41 8.25 11.84 8.44
C GLN A 41 6.75 11.56 8.60
N LEU A 42 6.33 10.32 8.32
CA LEU A 42 4.96 9.85 8.53
C LEU A 42 4.58 9.91 10.03
N MET A 43 5.53 9.62 10.91
CA MET A 43 5.37 9.78 12.36
C MET A 43 5.20 11.24 12.81
N ARG A 44 5.41 12.24 11.96
CA ARG A 44 5.09 13.65 12.25
C ARG A 44 3.67 14.06 11.82
N LEU A 45 3.04 13.30 10.91
CA LEU A 45 1.68 13.57 10.46
C LEU A 45 0.66 13.27 11.56
N LYS A 46 -0.55 13.84 11.46
CA LYS A 46 -1.63 13.54 12.40
C LYS A 46 -2.22 12.17 12.10
N VAL A 47 -2.66 11.46 13.14
CA VAL A 47 -3.33 10.15 13.02
C VAL A 47 -4.53 10.21 12.06
N LYS A 48 -5.29 11.31 12.10
CA LYS A 48 -6.42 11.53 11.19
C LYS A 48 -6.01 11.54 9.71
N ASP A 49 -4.83 12.09 9.39
CA ASP A 49 -4.38 12.23 8.01
C ASP A 49 -3.87 10.88 7.48
N LEU A 50 -3.19 10.11 8.34
CA LEU A 50 -2.79 8.72 8.05
C LEU A 50 -4.03 7.83 7.82
N ARG A 51 -5.00 7.87 8.73
CA ARG A 51 -6.26 7.11 8.58
C ARG A 51 -7.03 7.54 7.33
N GLN A 52 -7.09 8.84 7.04
CA GLN A 52 -7.75 9.35 5.84
C GLN A 52 -7.10 8.79 4.57
N TYR A 53 -5.77 8.78 4.49
CA TYR A 53 -5.07 8.22 3.33
C TYR A 53 -5.40 6.73 3.13
N LEU A 54 -5.36 5.94 4.21
CA LEU A 54 -5.66 4.51 4.17
C LEU A 54 -7.12 4.27 3.74
N LEU A 55 -8.06 5.03 4.29
CA LEU A 55 -9.47 4.97 3.91
C LEU A 55 -9.69 5.35 2.44
N LEU A 56 -8.94 6.33 1.91
CA LEU A 56 -8.99 6.68 0.49
C LEU A 56 -8.51 5.55 -0.43
N ARG A 57 -7.69 4.62 0.07
CA ARG A 57 -7.29 3.40 -0.64
C ARG A 57 -8.15 2.18 -0.29
N ASN A 58 -9.25 2.37 0.42
CA ASN A 58 -10.11 1.29 0.95
C ASN A 58 -9.35 0.29 1.86
N ILE A 59 -8.34 0.76 2.60
CA ILE A 59 -7.59 -0.05 3.55
C ILE A 59 -8.21 0.15 4.93
N PRO A 60 -8.76 -0.91 5.56
CA PRO A 60 -9.34 -0.83 6.90
C PRO A 60 -8.25 -0.55 7.94
N THR A 61 -8.59 0.26 8.96
CA THR A 61 -7.66 0.65 10.05
C THR A 61 -8.19 0.26 11.43
N ASP A 62 -9.15 -0.66 11.46
CA ASP A 62 -9.86 -1.10 12.66
C ASP A 62 -8.99 -2.01 13.54
N THR A 63 -8.00 -2.67 12.94
CA THR A 63 -7.00 -3.49 13.63
C THR A 63 -5.82 -2.68 14.19
N CYS A 64 -5.66 -1.42 13.76
CA CYS A 64 -4.56 -0.55 14.16
C CYS A 64 -4.79 0.04 15.55
N ARG A 65 -3.91 -0.28 16.50
CA ARG A 65 -3.96 0.20 17.88
C ARG A 65 -3.01 1.38 18.09
N GLU A 66 -1.88 1.36 17.40
CA GLU A 66 -0.81 2.35 17.53
C GLU A 66 -0.68 3.21 16.28
N LYS A 67 0.02 4.34 16.40
CA LYS A 67 0.32 5.19 15.24
C LYS A 67 1.27 4.48 14.28
N GLU A 68 2.21 3.72 14.82
CA GLU A 68 3.14 2.91 14.02
C GLU A 68 2.39 1.94 13.10
N ASP A 69 1.32 1.28 13.56
CA ASP A 69 0.50 0.39 12.72
C ASP A 69 -0.01 1.12 11.45
N LEU A 70 -0.45 2.37 11.60
CA LEU A 70 -0.93 3.17 10.46
C LEU A 70 0.22 3.55 9.52
N VAL A 71 1.39 3.86 10.08
CA VAL A 71 2.59 4.17 9.29
C VAL A 71 3.05 2.94 8.52
N ASP A 72 3.04 1.78 9.16
CA ASP A 72 3.41 0.50 8.53
C ASP A 72 2.44 0.11 7.41
N LEU A 73 1.13 0.31 7.60
CA LEU A 73 0.16 0.11 6.51
C LEU A 73 0.41 1.05 5.33
N VAL A 74 0.70 2.32 5.60
CA VAL A 74 1.05 3.29 4.53
C VAL A 74 2.29 2.82 3.78
N LEU A 75 3.30 2.31 4.48
CA LEU A 75 4.53 1.78 3.90
C LEU A 75 4.27 0.54 3.04
N CYS A 76 3.50 -0.43 3.54
CA CYS A 76 3.14 -1.62 2.79
C CYS A 76 2.35 -1.31 1.52
N HIS A 77 1.43 -0.35 1.56
CA HIS A 77 0.54 -0.05 0.43
C HIS A 77 1.04 1.05 -0.52
N HIS A 78 2.10 1.79 -0.19
CA HIS A 78 2.69 2.73 -1.15
C HIS A 78 3.33 1.99 -2.34
N GLY A 79 3.88 0.80 -2.12
CA GLY A 79 4.62 0.02 -3.13
C GLY A 79 3.73 -0.75 -4.10
N LEU A 80 2.48 -1.01 -3.71
CA LEU A 80 1.51 -1.78 -4.50
C LEU A 80 0.80 -0.94 -5.58
N GLY A 81 1.22 0.31 -5.80
CA GLY A 81 0.73 1.15 -6.90
C GLY A 81 1.38 0.85 -8.26
N SER A 82 2.34 -0.07 -8.30
CA SER A 82 2.88 -0.67 -9.52
C SER A 82 2.36 -2.10 -9.59
N GLU A 83 1.14 -2.28 -10.09
CA GLU A 83 0.71 -3.59 -10.57
C GLU A 83 1.62 -3.93 -11.74
N ASP A 84 2.66 -4.74 -11.52
CA ASP A 84 3.27 -5.69 -12.47
C ASP A 84 4.26 -6.57 -11.66
N ASP A 85 3.93 -7.86 -11.53
CA ASP A 85 4.81 -8.98 -11.15
C ASP A 85 5.52 -8.99 -9.78
N LEU A 86 4.80 -9.45 -8.75
CA LEU A 86 5.41 -10.37 -7.77
C LEU A 86 4.63 -11.68 -7.80
N ASP A 87 4.91 -12.47 -8.84
CA ASP A 87 4.74 -13.92 -8.79
C ASP A 87 5.60 -14.48 -7.65
N SER A 88 5.03 -14.51 -6.45
CA SER A 88 5.56 -15.28 -5.33
C SER A 88 4.87 -16.64 -5.29
N SER A 89 4.90 -17.38 -6.40
CA SER A 89 4.63 -18.81 -6.42
C SER A 89 5.94 -19.60 -6.27
N SER A 90 6.51 -19.64 -5.06
CA SER A 90 7.61 -20.56 -4.77
C SER A 90 7.61 -21.00 -3.32
N LEU A 91 6.51 -21.61 -2.88
CA LEU A 91 6.51 -22.47 -1.70
C LEU A 91 5.55 -23.65 -1.91
N ASN A 92 5.93 -24.60 -2.77
CA ASN A 92 5.60 -25.99 -2.49
C ASN A 92 6.92 -26.71 -2.15
N SER A 93 7.17 -26.85 -0.86
CA SER A 93 8.17 -27.76 -0.33
C SER A 93 7.42 -28.86 0.40
N SER A 94 7.72 -30.09 -0.03
CA SER A 94 7.81 -31.28 0.82
C SER A 94 6.51 -31.97 1.25
N ARG A 95 6.14 -33.01 0.48
CA ARG A 95 5.56 -34.26 1.04
C ARG A 95 6.31 -35.42 0.37
N SER A 96 7.35 -35.95 1.00
CA SER A 96 7.33 -37.03 1.99
C SER A 96 7.78 -38.34 1.33
N GLN A 97 8.77 -38.94 1.98
CA GLN A 97 9.51 -40.14 1.59
C GLN A 97 8.57 -41.34 1.46
N THR A 98 8.84 -42.22 0.49
CA THR A 98 8.55 -43.65 0.65
C THR A 98 9.63 -44.47 -0.05
N SER A 99 10.38 -45.17 0.77
CA SER A 99 11.30 -46.24 0.42
C SER A 99 10.54 -47.45 -0.08
N SER A 100 11.01 -48.06 -1.16
CA SER A 100 10.75 -49.48 -1.45
C SER A 100 11.91 -50.06 -2.23
N PHE A 101 12.69 -50.89 -1.52
CA PHE A 101 13.48 -51.99 -2.05
C PHE A 101 12.67 -52.81 -3.07
N PHE A 102 13.31 -53.30 -4.15
CA PHE A 102 13.45 -54.73 -4.50
C PHE A 102 14.08 -54.89 -5.91
N THR A 103 14.67 -56.06 -6.08
CA THR A 103 15.71 -56.56 -7.01
C THR A 103 15.30 -56.90 -8.45
N GLN A 104 16.33 -57.21 -9.26
CA GLN A 104 16.41 -58.08 -10.48
C GLN A 104 16.17 -57.40 -11.84
N SER A 105 16.89 -57.72 -12.94
CA SER A 105 17.71 -58.90 -13.30
C SER A 105 18.90 -58.54 -14.19
#